data_AF-A0A942WP80-F1
#
_entry.id   AF-A0A942WP80-F1
#
_cell.length_a   1.000
_cell.length_b   1.000
_cell.length_c   1.000
_cell.angle_alpha   90.00
_cell.angle_beta   90.00
_cell.angle_gamma   90.00
#
_symmetry.space_group_name_H-M   'P 1'
#
loop_
_entity.id
_entity.type
_entity.pdbx_description
1 polymer ?
#
loop_
_entity_poly.entity_id
_entity_poly.type
_entity_poly.pdbx_seq_one_letter_code
_entity_poly.pdbx_strand_id
1 'polypeptide(L)'
;MSRINKNRIGERRLMKCGEEAEIIEYKKYDDITIKFKSSGELAKCRYSEFKKRAIKSHFTPTVYEFGVVGLEKTKENGKHLKSYEIWRSMLKRCYDKKEQKRYPRYEKCSVCDEWKYYKNFKKWYEENYYEVEGQRMHLDKDILIKGNKVYSPETCVFVPERINILFIKSNKIRGDYPIGVNWHERDKIYESGCSIFDTTINKNKRKYLGRYNTPQEAFQVYKQFKESYIKQIADYYKDRIPEKLYNAMYNYKVEITD
;
A
#
# COMPACT_ATOMS: atom_id res chain seq x y z
N MET A 1 33.88 -4.27 51.39
CA MET A 1 34.50 -4.36 50.05
C MET A 1 33.73 -3.46 49.10
N SER A 2 34.31 -2.35 48.65
CA SER A 2 33.65 -1.49 47.64
C SER A 2 33.47 -2.32 46.37
N ARG A 3 32.24 -2.40 45.86
CA ARG A 3 31.98 -2.95 44.53
C ARG A 3 32.75 -2.07 43.54
N ILE A 4 33.86 -2.55 43.01
CA ILE A 4 34.55 -1.94 41.88
C ILE A 4 33.50 -1.83 40.77
N ASN A 5 33.08 -0.61 40.47
CA ASN A 5 32.13 -0.34 39.42
C ASN A 5 32.84 -0.71 38.11
N LYS A 6 32.58 -1.91 37.58
CA LYS A 6 33.13 -2.33 36.28
C LYS A 6 32.66 -1.30 35.26
N ASN A 7 33.58 -0.43 34.83
CA ASN A 7 33.33 0.50 33.75
C ASN A 7 33.26 -0.31 32.45
N ARG A 8 32.13 -0.23 31.75
CA ARG A 8 31.86 -0.98 30.51
C ARG A 8 31.72 -0.08 29.29
N ILE A 9 32.13 1.18 29.41
CA ILE A 9 32.16 2.12 28.28
C ILE A 9 33.02 1.53 27.15
N GLY A 10 32.56 1.66 25.91
CA GLY A 10 33.17 1.09 24.72
C GLY A 10 32.77 -0.35 24.41
N GLU A 11 32.03 -1.05 25.29
CA GLU A 11 31.51 -2.39 24.96
C GLU A 11 30.56 -2.29 23.76
N ARG A 12 30.89 -2.99 22.66
CA ARG A 12 30.10 -3.05 21.42
C ARG A 12 29.39 -4.38 21.29
N ARG A 13 28.20 -4.36 20.69
CA ARG A 13 27.44 -5.58 20.43
C ARG A 13 26.46 -5.40 19.29
N LEU A 14 26.36 -6.40 18.41
CA LEU A 14 25.32 -6.49 17.39
C LEU A 14 23.98 -6.88 18.03
N MET A 15 22.96 -6.02 17.97
CA MET A 15 21.64 -6.28 18.53
C MET A 15 20.86 -7.32 17.70
N LYS A 16 19.77 -7.88 18.25
CA LYS A 16 18.88 -8.79 17.49
C LYS A 16 18.21 -8.11 16.30
N CYS A 17 18.09 -6.78 16.33
CA CYS A 17 17.56 -5.99 15.22
C CYS A 17 18.56 -5.79 14.06
N GLY A 18 19.77 -6.36 14.15
CA GLY A 18 20.80 -6.28 13.11
C GLY A 18 21.69 -5.05 13.19
N GLU A 19 21.51 -4.20 14.20
CA GLU A 19 22.27 -2.95 14.36
C GLU A 19 23.29 -3.04 15.50
N GLU A 20 24.52 -2.57 15.27
CA GLU A 20 25.55 -2.49 16.31
C GLU A 20 25.26 -1.33 17.27
N ALA A 21 25.44 -1.57 18.56
CA ALA A 21 25.37 -0.54 19.59
C ALA A 21 26.61 -0.56 20.49
N GLU A 22 27.02 0.61 20.95
CA GLU A 22 28.16 0.84 21.83
C GLU A 22 27.70 1.47 23.15
N ILE A 23 28.20 0.99 24.29
CA ILE A 23 27.98 1.67 25.57
C ILE A 23 28.83 2.94 25.60
N ILE A 24 28.18 4.11 25.62
CA ILE A 24 28.86 5.40 25.69
C ILE A 24 28.86 5.98 27.11
N GLU A 25 27.95 5.53 27.98
CA GLU A 25 27.86 5.93 29.38
C GLU A 25 27.43 4.75 30.24
N TYR A 26 28.11 4.55 31.37
CA TYR A 26 27.80 3.48 32.32
C TYR A 26 27.74 4.03 33.74
N LYS A 27 26.55 4.39 34.23
CA LYS A 27 26.36 4.88 35.61
C LYS A 27 26.22 3.71 36.59
N LYS A 28 25.32 2.79 36.25
CA LYS A 28 25.03 1.56 37.01
C LYS A 28 24.41 0.51 36.09
N TYR A 29 24.27 -0.73 36.58
CA TYR A 29 23.83 -1.86 35.73
C TYR A 29 22.41 -1.69 35.15
N ASP A 30 21.59 -0.83 35.73
CA ASP A 30 20.22 -0.51 35.31
C ASP A 30 20.08 0.91 34.70
N ASP A 31 21.20 1.62 34.51
CA ASP A 31 21.25 2.95 33.89
C ASP A 31 22.54 3.07 33.06
N ILE A 32 22.45 2.62 31.81
CA ILE A 32 23.49 2.78 30.80
C ILE A 32 22.91 3.51 29.59
N THR A 33 23.74 4.31 28.93
CA THR A 33 23.41 4.93 27.64
C THR A 33 24.21 4.23 26.54
N ILE A 34 23.50 3.75 25.52
CA ILE A 34 24.10 3.16 24.32
C ILE A 34 23.89 4.07 23.12
N LYS A 35 24.81 4.03 22.15
CA LYS A 35 24.68 4.65 20.83
C LYS A 35 24.56 3.58 19.76
N PHE A 36 23.49 3.61 18.99
CA PHE A 36 23.34 2.79 17.80
C PHE A 36 24.20 3.35 16.65
N LYS A 37 24.92 2.48 15.96
CA LYS A 37 25.92 2.89 14.97
C LYS A 37 25.31 3.39 13.67
N SER A 38 24.22 2.79 13.20
CA SER A 38 23.64 3.14 11.89
C SER A 38 22.67 4.32 12.01
N SER A 39 21.81 4.31 13.02
CA SER A 39 20.85 5.38 13.28
C SER A 39 21.45 6.57 14.04
N GLY A 40 22.57 6.36 14.74
CA GLY A 40 23.14 7.35 15.65
C GLY A 40 22.33 7.54 16.95
N GLU A 41 21.24 6.80 17.14
CA GLU A 41 20.32 7.00 18.25
C GLU A 41 20.97 6.67 19.60
N LEU A 42 20.69 7.52 20.60
CA LEU A 42 21.03 7.28 21.99
C LEU A 42 19.85 6.64 22.72
N ALA A 43 20.08 5.52 23.39
CA ALA A 43 19.06 4.83 24.16
C ALA A 43 19.53 4.53 25.59
N LYS A 44 18.68 4.83 26.58
CA LYS A 44 18.88 4.39 27.96
C LYS A 44 18.30 3.00 28.16
N CYS A 45 19.02 2.13 28.84
CA CYS A 45 18.62 0.74 29.05
C CYS A 45 19.34 0.12 30.25
N ARG A 46 19.01 -1.14 30.55
CA ARG A 46 19.75 -1.96 31.51
C ARG A 46 20.89 -2.71 30.81
N TYR A 47 22.01 -2.91 31.49
CA TYR A 47 23.12 -3.72 30.98
C TYR A 47 22.70 -5.15 30.63
N SER A 48 21.74 -5.72 31.37
CA SER A 48 21.21 -7.05 31.07
C SER A 48 20.45 -7.12 29.73
N GLU A 49 19.76 -6.06 29.32
CA GLU A 49 19.06 -5.97 28.03
C GLU A 49 20.06 -5.84 26.89
N PHE A 50 21.10 -5.01 27.07
CA PHE A 50 22.22 -4.89 26.15
C PHE A 50 22.93 -6.24 25.96
N LYS A 51 23.28 -6.92 27.07
CA LYS A 51 23.90 -8.25 27.04
C LYS A 51 23.01 -9.28 26.33
N LYS A 52 21.69 -9.23 26.53
CA LYS A 52 20.70 -10.09 25.85
C LYS A 52 20.42 -9.68 24.40
N ARG A 53 21.02 -8.59 23.91
CA ARG A 53 20.84 -8.06 22.54
C ARG A 53 19.39 -7.64 22.25
N ALA A 54 18.64 -7.26 23.29
CA ALA A 54 17.19 -7.09 23.24
C ALA A 54 16.74 -5.65 22.92
N ILE A 55 17.69 -4.72 22.78
CA ILE A 55 17.42 -3.31 22.52
C ILE A 55 17.36 -3.09 21.02
N LYS A 56 16.46 -2.21 20.57
CA LYS A 56 16.27 -1.87 19.17
C LYS A 56 16.22 -0.35 19.02
N SER A 57 16.79 0.17 17.94
CA SER A 57 16.62 1.57 17.60
C SER A 57 15.19 1.80 17.11
N HIS A 58 14.63 2.98 17.43
CA HIS A 58 13.36 3.44 16.86
C HIS A 58 13.48 3.65 15.33
N PHE A 59 14.70 3.84 14.83
CA PHE A 59 15.00 4.10 13.43
C PHE A 59 15.45 2.85 12.65
N THR A 60 15.51 1.68 13.28
CA THR A 60 15.77 0.42 12.56
C THR A 60 14.58 0.11 11.63
N PRO A 61 14.81 -0.27 10.35
CA PRO A 61 13.76 -0.61 9.39
C PRO A 61 13.13 -1.96 9.68
N THR A 62 12.26 -2.02 10.69
CA THR A 62 11.69 -3.29 11.20
C THR A 62 10.45 -3.75 10.44
N VAL A 63 9.80 -2.87 9.67
CA VAL A 63 8.55 -3.20 8.97
C VAL A 63 8.86 -3.68 7.56
N TYR A 64 8.81 -5.00 7.35
CA TYR A 64 9.22 -5.68 6.11
C TYR A 64 10.65 -5.31 5.67
N GLU A 65 11.57 -5.20 6.65
CA GLU A 65 12.99 -4.89 6.42
C GLU A 65 13.25 -3.57 5.68
N PHE A 66 12.25 -2.69 5.61
CA PHE A 66 12.31 -1.42 4.90
C PHE A 66 11.75 -0.26 5.71
N GLY A 67 10.53 -0.41 6.23
CA GLY A 67 9.78 0.66 6.88
C GLY A 67 10.32 1.02 8.27
N VAL A 68 10.48 2.32 8.50
CA VAL A 68 10.96 2.90 9.76
C VAL A 68 9.80 3.60 10.47
N VAL A 69 9.49 3.14 11.69
CA VAL A 69 8.42 3.75 12.51
C VAL A 69 8.88 5.05 13.15
N GLY A 70 10.13 5.12 13.62
CA GLY A 70 10.63 6.23 14.42
C GLY A 70 9.95 6.27 15.79
N LEU A 71 9.73 7.50 16.28
CA LEU A 71 9.12 7.77 17.59
C LEU A 71 7.58 7.85 17.53
N GLU A 72 6.98 7.56 16.38
CA GLU A 72 5.55 7.68 16.18
C GLU A 72 4.76 6.60 16.93
N LYS A 73 3.61 7.00 17.51
CA LYS A 73 2.63 6.03 18.02
C LYS A 73 2.02 5.25 16.86
N THR A 74 1.96 3.93 16.98
CA THR A 74 1.32 3.04 15.98
C THR A 74 0.04 2.41 16.50
N LYS A 75 -0.27 2.57 17.79
CA LYS A 75 -1.43 1.99 18.46
C LYS A 75 -2.13 3.01 19.36
N GLU A 76 -3.43 2.83 19.50
CA GLU A 76 -4.29 3.49 20.47
C GLU A 76 -5.31 2.48 20.99
N ASN A 77 -5.50 2.43 22.32
CA ASN A 77 -6.41 1.47 22.98
C ASN A 77 -6.18 0.01 22.54
N GLY A 78 -4.90 -0.37 22.37
CA GLY A 78 -4.49 -1.72 21.93
C GLY A 78 -4.66 -2.01 20.43
N LYS A 79 -5.36 -1.15 19.68
CA LYS A 79 -5.60 -1.29 18.24
C LYS A 79 -4.59 -0.49 17.43
N HIS A 80 -4.27 -0.93 16.22
CA HIS A 80 -3.41 -0.16 15.33
C HIS A 80 -4.14 1.10 14.83
N LEU A 81 -3.39 2.19 14.66
CA LEU A 81 -3.91 3.36 13.96
C LEU A 81 -4.18 3.02 12.50
N LYS A 82 -5.27 3.55 11.94
CA LYS A 82 -5.67 3.30 10.54
C LYS A 82 -4.58 3.72 9.55
N SER A 83 -3.93 4.86 9.79
CA SER A 83 -2.77 5.34 9.02
C SER A 83 -1.61 4.33 9.05
N TYR A 84 -1.30 3.76 10.21
CA TYR A 84 -0.27 2.73 10.35
C TYR A 84 -0.63 1.44 9.61
N GLU A 85 -1.89 0.98 9.67
CA GLU A 85 -2.33 -0.21 8.95
C GLU A 85 -2.24 -0.05 7.44
N ILE A 86 -2.63 1.11 6.92
CA ILE A 86 -2.54 1.43 5.50
C ILE A 86 -1.08 1.50 5.05
N TRP A 87 -0.23 2.22 5.78
CA TRP A 87 1.21 2.30 5.51
C TRP A 87 1.87 0.92 5.52
N ARG A 88 1.59 0.12 6.56
CA ARG A 88 2.08 -1.26 6.66
C ARG A 88 1.58 -2.12 5.51
N SER A 89 0.32 -1.98 5.11
CA SER A 89 -0.23 -2.73 3.98
C SER A 89 0.41 -2.34 2.65
N MET A 90 0.72 -1.06 2.45
CA MET A 90 1.48 -0.57 1.30
C MET A 90 2.89 -1.19 1.26
N LEU A 91 3.63 -1.13 2.38
CA LEU A 91 4.96 -1.73 2.47
C LEU A 91 4.94 -3.24 2.27
N LYS A 92 3.91 -3.93 2.78
CA LYS A 92 3.75 -5.38 2.57
C LYS A 92 3.73 -5.71 1.07
N ARG A 93 2.94 -4.97 0.29
CA ARG A 93 2.85 -5.17 -1.15
C ARG A 93 4.19 -4.95 -1.85
N CYS A 94 4.99 -4.00 -1.37
CA CYS A 94 6.26 -3.63 -2.02
C CYS A 94 7.47 -4.48 -1.59
N TYR A 95 7.50 -5.00 -0.37
CA TYR A 95 8.73 -5.55 0.21
C TYR A 95 8.56 -6.94 0.86
N ASP A 96 7.33 -7.42 1.11
CA ASP A 96 7.14 -8.78 1.60
C ASP A 96 7.26 -9.80 0.47
N LYS A 97 8.36 -10.56 0.46
CA LYS A 97 8.65 -11.59 -0.56
C LYS A 97 7.52 -12.62 -0.68
N LYS A 98 6.85 -12.97 0.42
CA LYS A 98 5.72 -13.90 0.42
C LYS A 98 4.50 -13.30 -0.28
N GLU A 99 4.18 -12.04 0.01
CA GLU A 99 3.09 -11.30 -0.66
C GLU A 99 3.36 -11.16 -2.17
N GLN A 100 4.58 -10.80 -2.57
CA GLN A 100 4.93 -10.66 -4.00
C GLN A 100 4.86 -12.00 -4.74
N LYS A 101 5.30 -13.10 -4.12
CA LYS A 101 5.14 -14.45 -4.69
C LYS A 101 3.66 -14.84 -4.84
N ARG A 102 2.83 -14.48 -3.86
CA ARG A 102 1.39 -14.75 -3.89
C ARG A 102 0.66 -13.90 -4.94
N TYR A 103 1.09 -12.66 -5.11
CA TYR A 103 0.49 -11.68 -6.01
C TYR A 103 1.55 -11.01 -6.89
N PRO A 104 1.93 -11.64 -8.02
CA PRO A 104 2.97 -11.14 -8.92
C PRO A 104 2.72 -9.74 -9.47
N ARG A 105 1.47 -9.23 -9.45
CA ARG A 105 1.17 -7.83 -9.82
C ARG A 105 1.93 -6.79 -8.99
N TYR A 106 2.30 -7.15 -7.76
CA TYR A 106 3.08 -6.30 -6.86
C TYR A 106 4.59 -6.43 -7.06
N GLU A 107 5.02 -7.30 -7.97
CA GLU A 107 6.41 -7.33 -8.41
C GLU A 107 6.80 -5.95 -8.95
N LYS A 108 8.01 -5.51 -8.59
CA LYS A 108 8.57 -4.19 -8.90
C LYS A 108 7.83 -3.01 -8.27
N CYS A 109 6.82 -3.22 -7.43
CA CYS A 109 6.23 -2.12 -6.67
C CYS A 109 7.22 -1.62 -5.61
N SER A 110 7.33 -0.31 -5.48
CA SER A 110 8.20 0.36 -4.51
C SER A 110 7.47 1.52 -3.86
N VAL A 111 8.11 2.14 -2.87
CA VAL A 111 7.63 3.31 -2.16
C VAL A 111 8.69 4.39 -2.24
N CYS A 112 8.31 5.66 -2.40
CA CYS A 112 9.26 6.77 -2.36
C CYS A 112 10.03 6.82 -1.03
N ASP A 113 11.23 7.41 -1.05
CA ASP A 113 12.12 7.43 0.11
C ASP A 113 11.50 8.12 1.32
N GLU A 114 10.69 9.16 1.11
CA GLU A 114 10.00 9.85 2.19
C GLU A 114 9.05 8.92 2.95
N TRP A 115 8.29 8.10 2.23
CA TRP A 115 7.30 7.18 2.79
C TRP A 115 7.92 5.88 3.33
N LYS A 116 9.24 5.72 3.24
CA LYS A 116 9.98 4.77 4.09
C LYS A 116 9.76 5.08 5.56
N TYR A 117 9.58 6.34 5.92
CA TYR A 117 9.37 6.78 7.30
C TYR A 117 7.88 6.97 7.57
N TYR A 118 7.37 6.25 8.57
CA TYR A 118 5.94 6.31 8.92
C TYR A 118 5.49 7.73 9.29
N LYS A 119 6.34 8.53 9.95
CA LYS A 119 6.06 9.94 10.26
C LYS A 119 5.64 10.75 9.03
N ASN A 120 6.36 10.61 7.91
CA ASN A 120 6.09 11.36 6.69
C ASN A 120 4.79 10.88 6.02
N PHE A 121 4.59 9.55 5.94
CA PHE A 121 3.34 9.00 5.43
C PHE A 121 2.14 9.42 6.30
N LYS A 122 2.29 9.39 7.62
CA LYS A 122 1.23 9.76 8.58
C LYS A 122 0.83 11.22 8.41
N LYS A 123 1.80 12.13 8.25
CA LYS A 123 1.52 13.53 7.94
C LYS A 123 0.72 13.67 6.65
N TRP A 124 1.16 13.02 5.57
CA TRP A 124 0.42 13.04 4.30
C TRP A 124 -0.98 12.42 4.43
N TYR A 125 -1.11 11.33 5.19
CA TYR A 125 -2.40 10.70 5.50
C TYR A 125 -3.34 11.69 6.18
N GLU A 126 -2.89 12.39 7.21
CA GLU A 126 -3.71 13.36 7.96
C GLU A 126 -4.18 14.52 7.06
N GLU A 127 -3.38 14.90 6.07
CA GLU A 127 -3.69 15.97 5.11
C GLU A 127 -4.60 15.52 3.94
N ASN A 128 -4.58 14.23 3.58
CA ASN A 128 -5.21 13.74 2.34
C ASN A 128 -6.34 12.73 2.58
N TYR A 129 -6.44 12.16 3.78
CA TYR A 129 -7.45 11.14 4.09
C TYR A 129 -8.83 11.78 4.28
N TYR A 130 -9.82 11.18 3.64
CA TYR A 130 -11.22 11.56 3.75
C TYR A 130 -12.07 10.29 3.80
N GLU A 131 -13.32 10.42 4.24
CA GLU A 131 -14.27 9.31 4.27
C GLU A 131 -15.46 9.59 3.37
N VAL A 132 -15.96 8.54 2.72
CA VAL A 132 -17.24 8.58 2.05
C VAL A 132 -18.16 7.62 2.79
N GLU A 133 -19.33 8.12 3.18
CA GLU A 133 -20.30 7.35 3.97
C GLU A 133 -20.62 6.00 3.31
N GLY A 134 -20.62 4.94 4.13
CA GLY A 134 -20.89 3.58 3.65
C GLY A 134 -19.84 3.02 2.69
N GLN A 135 -18.66 3.64 2.59
CA GLN A 135 -17.55 3.17 1.76
C GLN A 135 -16.32 2.87 2.60
N ARG A 136 -15.67 1.75 2.28
CA ARG A 136 -14.29 1.51 2.69
C ARG A 136 -13.35 2.31 1.80
N MET A 137 -12.36 2.97 2.41
CA MET A 137 -11.34 3.73 1.69
C MET A 137 -10.08 2.90 1.46
N HIS A 138 -9.48 3.03 0.28
CA HIS A 138 -8.27 2.34 -0.15
C HIS A 138 -7.21 3.34 -0.61
N LEU A 139 -5.94 3.10 -0.29
CA LEU A 139 -4.81 3.81 -0.91
C LEU A 139 -4.49 3.15 -2.25
N ASP A 140 -4.65 3.88 -3.34
CA ASP A 140 -4.37 3.42 -4.70
C ASP A 140 -3.29 4.29 -5.38
N LYS A 141 -2.42 3.69 -6.21
CA LYS A 141 -1.33 4.37 -6.94
C LYS A 141 -1.49 4.36 -8.46
N ASP A 142 -2.49 3.60 -8.94
CA ASP A 142 -2.63 3.17 -10.34
C ASP A 142 -3.68 4.00 -11.09
N ILE A 143 -4.66 4.56 -10.37
CA ILE A 143 -5.74 5.36 -10.96
C ILE A 143 -5.23 6.70 -11.51
N LEU A 144 -4.34 7.38 -10.79
CA LEU A 144 -3.80 8.67 -11.24
C LEU A 144 -2.79 8.49 -12.38
N ILE A 145 -1.98 7.42 -12.33
CA ILE A 145 -0.92 7.16 -13.29
C ILE A 145 -0.95 5.67 -13.66
N LYS A 146 -1.51 5.38 -14.84
CA LYS A 146 -1.68 4.02 -15.32
C LYS A 146 -0.33 3.32 -15.51
N GLY A 147 -0.20 2.10 -15.00
CA GLY A 147 1.02 1.29 -15.11
C GLY A 147 2.14 1.69 -14.14
N ASN A 148 1.93 2.72 -13.32
CA ASN A 148 2.87 3.12 -12.28
C ASN A 148 3.14 1.99 -11.27
N LYS A 149 4.37 1.98 -10.73
CA LYS A 149 4.83 0.99 -9.75
C LYS A 149 5.26 1.61 -8.42
N VAL A 150 5.33 2.94 -8.32
CA VAL A 150 5.80 3.63 -7.13
C VAL A 150 4.62 4.14 -6.31
N TYR A 151 4.59 3.88 -5.01
CA TYR A 151 3.71 4.61 -4.08
C TYR A 151 4.41 5.90 -3.62
N SER A 152 3.83 7.05 -3.96
CA SER A 152 4.28 8.37 -3.50
C SER A 152 3.09 9.34 -3.33
N PRO A 153 3.27 10.53 -2.72
CA PRO A 153 2.24 11.57 -2.65
C PRO A 153 1.62 11.95 -4.00
N GLU A 154 2.43 11.94 -5.06
CA GLU A 154 2.07 12.36 -6.41
C GLU A 154 1.28 11.28 -7.15
N THR A 155 1.58 10.01 -6.89
CA THR A 155 0.94 8.90 -7.58
C THR A 155 -0.28 8.38 -6.83
N CYS A 156 -0.34 8.61 -5.52
CA CYS A 156 -1.35 8.01 -4.66
C CYS A 156 -2.57 8.90 -4.40
N VAL A 157 -3.70 8.24 -4.20
CA VAL A 157 -4.94 8.87 -3.74
C VAL A 157 -5.76 7.88 -2.94
N PHE A 158 -6.48 8.37 -1.92
CA PHE A 158 -7.50 7.57 -1.25
C PHE A 158 -8.72 7.47 -2.13
N VAL A 159 -9.25 6.26 -2.31
CA VAL A 159 -10.39 5.99 -3.18
C VAL A 159 -11.43 5.12 -2.46
N PRO A 160 -12.74 5.38 -2.66
CA PRO A 160 -13.78 4.46 -2.25
C PRO A 160 -13.61 3.09 -2.91
N GLU A 161 -13.95 2.02 -2.17
CA GLU A 161 -13.88 0.64 -2.66
C GLU A 161 -14.65 0.44 -3.97
N ARG A 162 -15.84 1.05 -4.10
CA ARG A 162 -16.63 0.99 -5.34
C ARG A 162 -15.89 1.57 -6.55
N ILE A 163 -15.15 2.65 -6.36
CA ILE A 163 -14.32 3.25 -7.42
C ILE A 163 -13.13 2.34 -7.72
N ASN A 164 -12.41 1.88 -6.68
CA ASN A 164 -11.24 1.03 -6.84
C ASN A 164 -11.52 -0.22 -7.66
N ILE A 165 -12.66 -0.88 -7.42
CA ILE A 165 -13.09 -2.09 -8.14
C ILE A 165 -13.24 -1.85 -9.64
N LEU A 166 -13.58 -0.62 -10.09
CA LEU A 166 -13.72 -0.32 -11.51
C LEU A 166 -12.42 -0.53 -12.29
N PHE A 167 -11.27 -0.41 -11.63
CA PHE A 167 -9.94 -0.45 -12.24
C PHE A 167 -9.20 -1.76 -11.96
N ILE A 168 -9.80 -2.70 -11.20
CA ILE A 168 -9.20 -4.01 -10.96
C ILE A 168 -9.27 -4.86 -12.23
N LYS A 169 -8.11 -5.32 -12.68
CA LYS A 169 -7.94 -6.17 -13.85
C LYS A 169 -7.98 -7.65 -13.47
N SER A 170 -8.66 -8.48 -14.28
CA SER A 170 -8.81 -9.94 -14.10
C SER A 170 -8.02 -10.76 -15.12
N ASN A 171 -6.82 -10.30 -15.47
CA ASN A 171 -6.00 -10.82 -16.58
C ASN A 171 -5.80 -12.35 -16.54
N LYS A 172 -5.64 -12.94 -15.34
CA LYS A 172 -5.43 -14.39 -15.19
C LYS A 172 -6.60 -15.25 -15.69
N ILE A 173 -7.84 -14.74 -15.62
CA ILE A 173 -9.04 -15.50 -15.99
C ILE A 173 -9.36 -15.35 -17.49
N ARG A 174 -9.04 -14.19 -18.07
CA ARG A 174 -9.41 -13.81 -19.44
C ARG A 174 -8.56 -14.49 -20.52
N GLY A 175 -7.32 -14.87 -20.20
CA GLY A 175 -6.37 -15.32 -21.22
C GLY A 175 -5.96 -14.17 -22.15
N ASP A 176 -5.85 -14.46 -23.45
CA ASP A 176 -5.29 -13.55 -24.46
C ASP A 176 -6.32 -12.58 -25.09
N TYR A 177 -7.60 -12.75 -24.80
CA TYR A 177 -8.65 -11.88 -25.37
C TYR A 177 -8.64 -10.49 -24.75
N PRO A 178 -9.03 -9.42 -25.48
CA PRO A 178 -9.15 -8.05 -24.94
C PRO A 178 -10.05 -7.91 -23.71
N ILE A 179 -9.82 -6.89 -22.89
CA ILE A 179 -10.57 -6.70 -21.65
C ILE A 179 -12.06 -6.53 -21.97
N GLY A 180 -12.90 -7.18 -21.17
CA GLY A 180 -14.34 -7.17 -21.38
C GLY A 180 -14.86 -8.14 -22.45
N VAL A 181 -13.97 -8.80 -23.18
CA VAL A 181 -14.29 -9.76 -24.26
C VAL A 181 -14.06 -11.18 -23.78
N ASN A 182 -15.03 -12.06 -24.07
CA ASN A 182 -14.92 -13.50 -23.87
C ASN A 182 -15.20 -14.23 -25.17
N TRP A 183 -14.51 -15.33 -25.43
CA TRP A 183 -14.81 -16.22 -26.56
C TRP A 183 -15.86 -17.27 -26.18
N HIS A 184 -16.87 -17.45 -27.02
CA HIS A 184 -17.94 -18.43 -26.82
C HIS A 184 -17.80 -19.58 -27.83
N GLU A 185 -17.10 -20.64 -27.43
CA GLU A 185 -16.68 -21.75 -28.30
C GLU A 185 -17.82 -22.37 -29.13
N ARG A 186 -18.98 -22.63 -28.50
CA ARG A 186 -20.13 -23.27 -29.14
C ARG A 186 -20.64 -22.49 -30.36
N ASP A 187 -20.72 -21.17 -30.21
CA ASP A 187 -21.33 -20.28 -31.20
C ASP A 187 -20.27 -19.61 -32.10
N LYS A 188 -18.98 -19.87 -31.82
CA LYS A 188 -17.82 -19.26 -32.48
C LYS A 188 -17.92 -17.74 -32.59
N ILE A 189 -18.28 -17.10 -31.48
CA ILE A 189 -18.54 -15.65 -31.43
C ILE A 189 -17.89 -15.00 -30.20
N TYR A 190 -17.54 -13.72 -30.31
CA TYR A 190 -16.98 -12.93 -29.22
C TYR A 190 -18.08 -12.20 -28.47
N GLU A 191 -18.18 -12.40 -27.17
CA GLU A 191 -19.13 -11.71 -26.32
C GLU A 191 -18.47 -10.54 -25.59
N SER A 192 -19.11 -9.38 -25.66
CA SER A 192 -18.71 -8.19 -24.91
C SER A 192 -19.60 -8.00 -23.69
N GLY A 193 -19.00 -7.55 -22.60
CA GLY A 193 -19.75 -7.12 -21.43
C GLY A 193 -18.91 -6.35 -20.43
N CYS A 194 -19.56 -5.76 -19.44
CA CYS A 194 -18.91 -5.06 -18.34
C CYS A 194 -19.44 -5.48 -16.98
N SER A 195 -18.59 -5.52 -15.94
CA SER A 195 -19.08 -5.58 -14.56
C SER A 195 -19.59 -4.21 -14.15
N ILE A 196 -20.83 -4.14 -13.66
CA ILE A 196 -21.44 -2.92 -13.13
C ILE A 196 -21.97 -3.17 -11.74
N PHE A 197 -21.98 -2.15 -10.90
CA PHE A 197 -22.59 -2.21 -9.59
C PHE A 197 -24.10 -1.97 -9.69
N ASP A 198 -24.90 -2.90 -9.19
CA ASP A 198 -26.35 -2.78 -9.11
C ASP A 198 -26.76 -2.36 -7.70
N THR A 199 -27.31 -1.16 -7.58
CA THR A 199 -27.75 -0.56 -6.32
C THR A 199 -28.98 -1.25 -5.72
N THR A 200 -29.82 -1.88 -6.54
CA THR A 200 -31.07 -2.54 -6.09
C THR A 200 -30.78 -3.81 -5.30
N ILE A 201 -29.74 -4.56 -5.70
CA ILE A 201 -29.31 -5.81 -5.05
C ILE A 201 -28.00 -5.66 -4.29
N ASN A 202 -27.45 -4.43 -4.23
CA ASN A 202 -26.18 -4.07 -3.58
C ASN A 202 -25.01 -5.00 -3.97
N LYS A 203 -24.94 -5.40 -5.25
CA LYS A 203 -23.96 -6.38 -5.76
C LYS A 203 -23.50 -6.03 -7.16
N ASN A 204 -22.31 -6.50 -7.53
CA ASN A 204 -21.84 -6.44 -8.91
C ASN A 204 -22.63 -7.43 -9.77
N LYS A 205 -23.02 -7.00 -10.97
CA LYS A 205 -23.60 -7.86 -12.00
C LYS A 205 -22.89 -7.68 -13.33
N ARG A 206 -22.99 -8.70 -14.18
CA ARG A 206 -22.52 -8.65 -15.56
C ARG A 206 -23.55 -7.94 -16.42
N LYS A 207 -23.17 -6.83 -17.05
CA LYS A 207 -23.91 -6.19 -18.13
C LYS A 207 -23.48 -6.81 -19.46
N TYR A 208 -24.40 -7.48 -20.14
CA TYR A 208 -24.23 -7.91 -21.52
C TYR A 208 -24.23 -6.70 -22.45
N LEU A 209 -23.27 -6.64 -23.36
CA LEU A 209 -23.12 -5.55 -24.33
C LEU A 209 -23.31 -6.00 -25.78
N GLY A 210 -23.27 -7.31 -26.06
CA GLY A 210 -23.50 -7.84 -27.39
C GLY A 210 -22.56 -9.00 -27.73
N ARG A 211 -22.74 -9.53 -28.95
CA ARG A 211 -21.90 -10.55 -29.56
C ARG A 211 -21.42 -10.08 -30.93
N TYR A 212 -20.17 -10.38 -31.26
CA TYR A 212 -19.44 -9.82 -32.40
C TYR A 212 -18.55 -10.88 -33.05
N ASN A 213 -18.23 -10.69 -34.33
CA ASN A 213 -17.45 -11.67 -35.09
C ASN A 213 -15.94 -11.54 -34.84
N THR A 214 -15.49 -10.36 -34.38
CA THR A 214 -14.08 -10.11 -34.08
C THR A 214 -13.88 -9.65 -32.63
N PRO A 215 -12.71 -9.95 -32.01
CA PRO A 215 -12.41 -9.46 -30.67
C PRO A 215 -12.25 -7.94 -30.63
N GLN A 216 -11.84 -7.30 -31.73
CA GLN A 216 -11.68 -5.85 -31.84
C GLN A 216 -13.02 -5.12 -31.80
N GLU A 217 -14.04 -5.62 -32.51
CA GLU A 217 -15.39 -5.07 -32.45
C GLU A 217 -15.99 -5.19 -31.04
N ALA A 218 -15.87 -6.39 -30.44
CA ALA A 218 -16.34 -6.63 -29.08
C ALA A 218 -15.65 -5.72 -28.06
N PHE A 219 -14.33 -5.51 -28.22
CA PHE A 219 -13.55 -4.61 -27.38
C PHE A 219 -13.97 -3.16 -27.54
N GLN A 220 -14.22 -2.70 -28.78
CA GLN A 220 -14.59 -1.30 -29.02
C GLN A 220 -15.90 -0.93 -28.32
N VAL A 221 -16.88 -1.84 -28.33
CA VAL A 221 -18.14 -1.66 -27.58
C VAL A 221 -17.90 -1.68 -26.06
N TYR A 222 -17.03 -2.58 -25.58
CA TYR A 222 -16.64 -2.59 -24.17
C TYR A 222 -15.99 -1.27 -23.76
N LYS A 223 -15.03 -0.77 -24.54
CA LYS A 223 -14.29 0.48 -24.31
C LYS A 223 -15.25 1.65 -24.16
N GLN A 224 -16.12 1.86 -25.14
CA GLN A 224 -17.10 2.95 -25.12
C GLN A 224 -18.02 2.88 -23.89
N PHE A 225 -18.55 1.69 -23.60
CA PHE A 225 -19.41 1.50 -22.43
C PHE A 225 -18.66 1.74 -21.12
N LYS A 226 -17.46 1.16 -20.97
CA LYS A 226 -16.67 1.22 -19.74
C LYS A 226 -16.22 2.64 -19.43
N GLU A 227 -15.75 3.39 -20.41
CA GLU A 227 -15.35 4.80 -20.24
C GLU A 227 -16.56 5.68 -19.88
N SER A 228 -17.70 5.49 -20.55
CA SER A 228 -18.95 6.18 -20.19
C SER A 228 -19.40 5.84 -18.77
N TYR A 229 -19.33 4.57 -18.38
CA TYR A 229 -19.71 4.13 -17.04
C TYR A 229 -18.78 4.70 -15.96
N ILE A 230 -17.47 4.75 -16.20
CA ILE A 230 -16.51 5.39 -15.28
C ILE A 230 -16.87 6.87 -15.09
N LYS A 231 -17.22 7.60 -16.15
CA LYS A 231 -17.66 9.00 -16.07
C LYS A 231 -18.93 9.16 -15.23
N GLN A 232 -19.93 8.30 -15.44
CA GLN A 232 -21.16 8.30 -14.63
C GLN A 232 -20.86 8.08 -13.14
N ILE A 233 -19.93 7.18 -12.81
CA ILE A 233 -19.51 6.99 -11.42
C ILE A 233 -18.71 8.21 -10.90
N ALA A 234 -17.85 8.81 -11.71
CA ALA A 234 -17.13 10.03 -11.34
C ALA A 234 -18.13 11.15 -10.99
N ASP A 235 -19.15 11.36 -11.83
CA ASP A 235 -20.22 12.34 -11.61
C ASP A 235 -20.99 12.08 -10.32
N TYR A 236 -21.35 10.82 -10.05
CA TYR A 236 -22.02 10.43 -8.80
C TYR A 236 -21.20 10.76 -7.54
N TYR A 237 -19.87 10.68 -7.63
CA TYR A 237 -18.96 10.95 -6.51
C TYR A 237 -18.38 12.38 -6.50
N LYS A 238 -18.71 13.23 -7.46
CA LYS A 238 -18.01 14.49 -7.77
C LYS A 238 -17.71 15.37 -6.54
N ASP A 239 -18.69 15.56 -5.66
CA ASP A 239 -18.55 16.43 -4.47
C ASP A 239 -18.05 15.67 -3.22
N ARG A 240 -17.73 14.39 -3.36
CA ARG A 240 -17.34 13.47 -2.28
C ARG A 240 -15.92 12.93 -2.45
N ILE A 241 -15.25 13.28 -3.54
CA ILE A 241 -13.89 12.83 -3.84
C ILE A 241 -13.02 14.03 -4.25
N PRO A 242 -11.69 13.94 -4.07
CA PRO A 242 -10.78 14.98 -4.54
C PRO A 242 -10.88 15.20 -6.04
N GLU A 243 -10.74 16.45 -6.47
CA GLU A 243 -10.78 16.85 -7.88
C GLU A 243 -9.78 16.05 -8.75
N LYS A 244 -8.58 15.79 -8.23
CA LYS A 244 -7.58 14.96 -8.92
C LYS A 244 -8.08 13.54 -9.25
N LEU A 245 -8.87 12.93 -8.36
CA LEU A 245 -9.44 11.60 -8.60
C LEU A 245 -10.57 11.69 -9.64
N TYR A 246 -11.45 12.68 -9.51
CA TYR A 246 -12.52 12.92 -10.49
C TYR A 246 -11.95 13.12 -11.90
N ASN A 247 -10.95 14.00 -12.05
CA ASN A 247 -10.31 14.28 -13.33
C ASN A 247 -9.60 13.05 -13.91
N ALA A 248 -8.92 12.24 -13.07
CA ALA A 248 -8.30 11.00 -13.51
C ALA A 248 -9.34 9.99 -14.04
N MET A 249 -10.50 9.86 -13.37
CA MET A 249 -11.59 9.01 -13.82
C MET A 249 -12.20 9.50 -15.13
N TYR A 250 -12.45 10.81 -15.24
CA TYR A 250 -13.09 11.40 -16.42
C TYR A 250 -12.23 11.29 -17.68
N ASN A 251 -10.92 11.37 -17.51
CA ASN A 251 -9.93 11.25 -18.59
C ASN A 251 -9.43 9.82 -18.79
N TYR A 252 -9.94 8.84 -18.03
CA TYR A 252 -9.46 7.46 -18.11
C TYR A 252 -9.76 6.86 -19.49
N LYS A 253 -8.73 6.28 -20.11
CA LYS A 253 -8.83 5.57 -21.38
C LYS A 253 -8.61 4.08 -21.19
N VAL A 254 -9.54 3.28 -21.71
CA VAL A 254 -9.43 1.83 -21.79
C VAL A 254 -8.63 1.49 -23.03
N GLU A 255 -7.57 0.71 -22.86
CA GLU A 255 -6.69 0.26 -23.92
C GLU A 255 -6.90 -1.24 -24.18
N ILE A 256 -6.73 -1.67 -25.42
CA ILE A 256 -6.93 -3.09 -25.78
C ILE A 256 -5.94 -4.01 -25.07
N THR A 257 -4.78 -3.45 -24.71
CA THR A 257 -3.70 -4.10 -23.97
C THR A 257 -3.95 -4.14 -22.46
N ASP A 258 -5.10 -3.65 -21.97
CA ASP A 258 -5.39 -3.63 -20.54
C ASP A 258 -5.55 -5.01 -19.91
#